data_AF-A0A7C6YIS6-F1
#
_entry.id   AF-A0A7C6YIS6-F1
#
_cell.length_a   1.000
_cell.length_b   1.000
_cell.length_c   1.000
_cell.angle_alpha   90.00
_cell.angle_beta   90.00
_cell.angle_gamma   90.00
#
_symmetry.space_group_name_H-M   'P 1'
#
loop_
_entity.id
_entity.type
_entity.pdbx_description
1 polymer ?
#
loop_
_entity_poly.entity_id
_entity_poly.type
_entity_poly.pdbx_seq_one_letter_code
_entity_poly.pdbx_strand_id
1 'polypeptide(L)'
;MSWTLPLALALLVMVLGVYFKYNLSLIMLVSSLVIALLCRLTVIQILDVAYLTVTSRVTLILFFSIILLELLGHLLKETGAMQKIIDSLSQLLGDWRLLTAALSAVIGLLAVPGGAIMSAPMIEEVGRKTGFSAGGQAAANFWFRHVLYFALPLFPSMILAAELAGVKVSVFTLYNLPISVLGAVVSFFTIFKQADGISPRLESRASREDLRDYLKQFLFSSAPILVILFLVTIFQVLFPWAILTGIIVAFFSYLPRQDNLWAALKERFLNKVLPGVKFKTALMILGIMFFKHTLEYTSVVSSMAEYLVGTGAPVIILMFLIPFLMGLITGDNSASIAIIIPLFAPFLDCNAPGYLAQLAFLYFSSSLGHIFTPVHPCLVLTKEYFQVTFGQILKPLLLPALLVVAIALVEVIWLGQVL
;
A
#
# COMPACT_ATOMS: atom_id res chain seq x y z
N MET A 1 -31.94 9.37 -7.06
CA MET A 1 -31.57 10.31 -5.98
C MET A 1 -30.28 11.01 -6.36
N SER A 2 -30.06 12.26 -5.95
CA SER A 2 -28.79 12.95 -6.24
C SER A 2 -27.65 12.30 -5.45
N TRP A 3 -26.73 11.62 -6.14
CA TRP A 3 -25.53 11.00 -5.56
C TRP A 3 -24.59 12.00 -4.88
N THR A 4 -24.70 13.27 -5.27
CA THR A 4 -23.84 14.38 -4.86
C THR A 4 -23.89 14.62 -3.35
N LEU A 5 -25.08 14.75 -2.77
CA LEU A 5 -25.25 15.11 -1.35
C LEU A 5 -24.71 14.03 -0.39
N PRO A 6 -25.06 12.73 -0.53
CA PRO A 6 -24.51 11.69 0.34
C PRO A 6 -22.99 11.60 0.28
N LEU A 7 -22.41 11.65 -0.93
CA LEU A 7 -20.95 11.55 -1.11
C LEU A 7 -20.22 12.78 -0.58
N ALA A 8 -20.72 14.00 -0.85
CA ALA A 8 -20.11 15.23 -0.35
C ALA A 8 -20.13 15.30 1.18
N LEU A 9 -21.22 14.89 1.82
CA LEU A 9 -21.31 14.92 3.29
C LEU A 9 -20.45 13.82 3.93
N ALA A 10 -20.42 12.61 3.35
CA ALA A 10 -19.52 11.56 3.80
C ALA A 10 -18.06 11.99 3.71
N LEU A 11 -17.68 12.64 2.61
CA LEU A 11 -16.35 13.23 2.42
C LEU A 11 -16.01 14.27 3.48
N LEU A 12 -16.94 15.19 3.76
CA LEU A 12 -16.76 16.20 4.78
C LEU A 12 -16.53 15.54 6.15
N VAL A 13 -17.32 14.53 6.50
CA VAL A 13 -17.15 13.76 7.75
C VAL A 13 -15.79 13.07 7.79
N MET A 14 -15.32 12.48 6.69
CA MET A 14 -14.00 11.86 6.63
C MET A 14 -12.88 12.88 6.88
N VAL A 15 -12.93 14.02 6.18
CA VAL A 15 -11.94 15.10 6.31
C VAL A 15 -11.93 15.67 7.73
N LEU A 16 -13.11 15.97 8.29
CA LEU A 16 -13.23 16.46 9.67
C LEU A 16 -12.79 15.40 10.69
N GLY A 17 -13.18 14.15 10.48
CA GLY A 17 -12.81 13.04 11.35
C GLY A 17 -11.30 12.89 11.49
N VAL A 18 -10.60 12.99 10.36
CA VAL A 18 -9.14 12.96 10.29
C VAL A 18 -8.54 14.21 10.92
N TYR A 19 -9.11 15.39 10.65
CA TYR A 19 -8.67 16.66 11.23
C TYR A 19 -8.72 16.62 12.77
N PHE A 20 -9.77 16.02 13.34
CA PHE A 20 -9.94 15.83 14.78
C PHE A 20 -9.23 14.58 15.34
N LYS A 21 -8.42 13.88 14.53
CA LYS A 21 -7.63 12.70 14.92
C LYS A 21 -8.46 11.54 15.48
N TYR A 22 -9.69 11.35 15.01
CA TYR A 22 -10.50 10.18 15.35
C TYR A 22 -9.92 8.90 14.70
N ASN A 23 -10.27 7.73 15.25
CA ASN A 23 -9.85 6.45 14.68
C ASN A 23 -10.51 6.21 13.32
N LEU A 24 -9.74 5.75 12.33
CA LEU A 24 -10.21 5.46 10.98
C LEU A 24 -11.43 4.52 10.93
N SER A 25 -11.48 3.49 11.79
CA SER A 25 -12.66 2.61 11.93
C SER A 25 -13.93 3.41 12.20
N LEU A 26 -13.85 4.37 13.13
CA LEU A 26 -14.99 5.19 13.54
C LEU A 26 -15.36 6.18 12.44
N ILE A 27 -14.36 6.79 11.81
CA ILE A 27 -14.56 7.72 10.69
C ILE A 27 -15.32 7.02 9.56
N MET A 28 -14.91 5.80 9.19
CA MET A 28 -15.57 5.01 8.16
C MET A 28 -16.97 4.58 8.58
N LEU A 29 -17.16 4.14 9.82
CA LEU A 29 -18.49 3.77 10.34
C LEU A 29 -19.46 4.94 10.28
N VAL A 30 -19.08 6.12 10.79
CA VAL A 30 -19.94 7.31 10.78
C VAL A 30 -20.24 7.76 9.35
N SER A 31 -19.25 7.76 8.47
CA SER A 31 -19.43 8.11 7.06
C SER A 31 -20.40 7.14 6.36
N SER A 32 -20.35 5.86 6.71
CA SER A 32 -21.29 4.83 6.22
C SER A 32 -22.71 5.13 6.69
N LEU A 33 -22.89 5.42 7.98
CA LEU A 33 -24.20 5.73 8.55
C LEU A 33 -24.79 7.00 7.92
N VAL A 34 -23.97 8.03 7.65
CA VAL A 34 -24.41 9.23 6.93
C VAL A 34 -24.95 8.88 5.54
N ILE A 35 -24.23 8.05 4.77
CA ILE A 35 -24.68 7.60 3.46
C ILE A 35 -25.97 6.79 3.58
N ALA A 36 -26.02 5.82 4.50
CA ALA A 36 -27.19 4.97 4.71
C ALA A 36 -28.44 5.80 5.05
N LEU A 37 -28.31 6.79 5.95
CA LEU A 37 -29.40 7.68 6.33
C LEU A 37 -29.86 8.56 5.17
N LEU A 38 -28.92 9.18 4.44
CA LEU A 38 -29.25 10.05 3.31
C LEU A 38 -29.84 9.29 2.12
N CYS A 39 -29.43 8.03 1.92
CA CYS A 39 -29.99 7.10 0.94
C CYS A 39 -31.25 6.38 1.45
N ARG A 40 -31.74 6.72 2.66
CA ARG A 40 -32.98 6.20 3.26
C ARG A 40 -32.99 4.68 3.46
N LEU A 41 -31.84 4.08 3.80
CA LEU A 41 -31.79 2.69 4.23
C LEU A 41 -32.57 2.51 5.53
N THR A 42 -33.35 1.42 5.58
CA THR A 42 -34.01 0.99 6.82
C THR A 42 -33.01 0.35 7.78
N VAL A 43 -33.36 0.25 9.06
CA VAL A 43 -32.51 -0.40 10.09
C VAL A 43 -32.17 -1.84 9.70
N ILE A 44 -33.12 -2.57 9.12
CA ILE A 44 -32.90 -3.96 8.67
C ILE A 44 -31.83 -4.00 7.57
N GLN A 45 -31.91 -3.11 6.59
CA GLN A 45 -30.90 -3.04 5.51
C GLN A 45 -29.52 -2.67 6.03
N ILE A 46 -29.43 -1.80 7.05
CA ILE A 46 -28.15 -1.49 7.71
C ILE A 46 -27.59 -2.74 8.40
N LEU A 47 -28.44 -3.54 9.05
CA LEU A 47 -28.03 -4.81 9.66
C LEU A 47 -27.61 -5.85 8.61
N ASP A 48 -28.29 -5.93 7.47
CA ASP A 48 -27.91 -6.80 6.35
C ASP A 48 -26.52 -6.43 5.81
N VAL A 49 -26.25 -5.13 5.65
CA VAL A 49 -24.93 -4.62 5.25
C VAL A 49 -23.87 -4.97 6.31
N ALA A 50 -24.20 -4.85 7.60
CA ALA A 50 -23.30 -5.24 8.68
C ALA A 50 -23.00 -6.74 8.68
N TYR A 51 -24.03 -7.58 8.48
CA TYR A 51 -23.90 -9.02 8.36
C TYR A 51 -23.04 -9.42 7.16
N LEU A 52 -23.32 -8.84 5.98
CA LEU A 52 -22.53 -9.02 4.77
C LEU A 52 -21.07 -8.63 5.02
N THR A 53 -20.84 -7.52 5.74
CA THR A 53 -19.49 -7.05 6.05
C THR A 53 -18.69 -8.09 6.81
N VAL A 54 -19.25 -8.69 7.87
CA VAL A 54 -18.51 -9.64 8.72
C VAL A 54 -18.43 -11.05 8.14
N THR A 55 -19.30 -11.41 7.20
CA THR A 55 -19.34 -12.76 6.58
C THR A 55 -18.72 -12.83 5.19
N SER A 56 -18.52 -11.68 4.53
CA SER A 56 -17.91 -11.61 3.20
C SER A 56 -16.51 -12.25 3.17
N ARG A 57 -16.30 -13.15 2.20
CA ARG A 57 -15.01 -13.81 1.95
C ARG A 57 -13.87 -12.81 1.85
N VAL A 58 -14.09 -11.70 1.15
CA VAL A 58 -13.10 -10.63 0.99
C VAL A 58 -12.77 -10.00 2.34
N THR A 59 -13.77 -9.64 3.14
CA THR A 59 -13.53 -9.01 4.45
C THR A 59 -12.72 -9.93 5.34
N LEU A 60 -13.05 -11.23 5.37
CA LEU A 60 -12.32 -12.21 6.16
C LEU A 60 -10.88 -12.37 5.68
N ILE A 61 -10.65 -12.49 4.36
CA ILE A 61 -9.30 -12.56 3.79
C ILE A 61 -8.48 -11.33 4.21
N LEU A 62 -9.01 -10.12 4.04
CA LEU A 62 -8.31 -8.88 4.39
C LEU A 62 -8.06 -8.75 5.89
N PHE A 63 -9.08 -9.06 6.71
CA PHE A 63 -9.01 -9.00 8.16
C PHE A 63 -7.91 -9.91 8.71
N PHE A 64 -7.89 -11.18 8.30
CA PHE A 64 -6.85 -12.11 8.72
C PHE A 64 -5.48 -11.78 8.11
N SER A 65 -5.43 -11.35 6.85
CA SER A 65 -4.17 -10.95 6.21
C SER A 65 -3.46 -9.84 6.97
N ILE A 66 -4.20 -8.85 7.47
CA ILE A 66 -3.61 -7.74 8.24
C ILE A 66 -3.09 -8.20 9.58
N ILE A 67 -3.80 -9.07 10.29
CA ILE A 67 -3.31 -9.67 11.54
C ILE A 67 -2.00 -10.43 11.29
N LEU A 68 -1.97 -11.23 10.21
CA LEU A 68 -0.79 -12.02 9.85
C LEU A 68 0.38 -11.13 9.40
N LEU A 69 0.14 -10.07 8.63
CA LEU A 69 1.18 -9.12 8.23
C LEU A 69 1.76 -8.36 9.42
N GLU A 70 0.91 -7.93 10.36
CA GLU A 70 1.38 -7.29 11.61
C GLU A 70 2.23 -8.26 12.44
N LEU A 71 1.79 -9.51 12.56
CA LEU A 71 2.56 -10.55 13.22
C LEU A 71 3.89 -10.81 12.53
N LEU A 72 3.92 -10.90 11.19
CA LEU A 72 5.15 -11.05 10.41
C LEU A 72 6.10 -9.88 10.67
N GLY A 73 5.61 -8.64 10.58
CA GLY A 73 6.40 -7.44 10.84
C GLY A 73 6.95 -7.41 12.28
N HIS A 74 6.12 -7.80 13.26
CA HIS A 74 6.55 -7.91 14.65
C HIS A 74 7.63 -8.98 14.83
N LEU A 75 7.47 -10.17 14.24
CA LEU A 75 8.49 -11.22 14.30
C LEU A 75 9.78 -10.80 13.61
N LEU A 76 9.74 -10.16 12.45
CA LEU A 76 10.95 -9.67 11.78
C LEU A 76 11.70 -8.66 12.67
N LYS A 77 10.98 -7.85 13.45
CA LYS A 77 11.56 -6.92 14.42
C LYS A 77 12.16 -7.65 15.63
N GLU A 78 11.37 -8.46 16.34
CA GLU A 78 11.77 -9.13 17.58
C GLU A 78 12.87 -10.19 17.40
N THR A 79 13.07 -10.65 16.17
CA THR A 79 14.09 -11.65 15.82
C THR A 79 15.39 -11.00 15.35
N GLY A 80 15.41 -9.68 15.20
CA GLY A 80 16.53 -8.92 14.65
C GLY A 80 16.71 -9.10 13.14
N ALA A 81 15.83 -9.83 12.45
CA ALA A 81 15.90 -9.98 10.99
C ALA A 81 15.79 -8.62 10.30
N MET A 82 14.89 -7.74 10.76
CA MET A 82 14.76 -6.37 10.26
C MET A 82 16.07 -5.60 10.36
N GLN A 83 16.72 -5.63 11.53
CA GLN A 83 17.99 -4.93 11.73
C GLN A 83 19.08 -5.47 10.80
N LYS A 84 19.15 -6.79 10.61
CA LYS A 84 20.11 -7.41 9.70
C LYS A 84 19.87 -7.03 8.24
N ILE A 85 18.62 -6.86 7.81
CA ILE A 85 18.30 -6.32 6.47
C ILE A 85 18.86 -4.91 6.32
N ILE A 86 18.60 -4.05 7.31
CA ILE A 86 19.04 -2.64 7.33
C ILE A 86 20.56 -2.53 7.33
N ASP A 87 21.24 -3.29 8.20
CA ASP A 87 22.69 -3.29 8.32
C ASP A 87 23.32 -3.78 7.02
N SER A 88 22.81 -4.88 6.46
CA SER A 88 23.32 -5.42 5.19
C SER A 88 23.14 -4.42 4.05
N LEU A 89 21.98 -3.76 3.94
CA LEU A 89 21.76 -2.73 2.92
C LEU A 89 22.69 -1.53 3.08
N SER A 90 22.94 -1.11 4.32
CA SER A 90 23.86 0.00 4.62
C SER A 90 25.30 -0.30 4.20
N GLN A 91 25.71 -1.57 4.23
CA GLN A 91 27.04 -2.00 3.78
C GLN A 91 27.10 -2.27 2.27
N LEU A 92 26.02 -2.79 1.68
CA LEU A 92 25.93 -3.09 0.24
C LEU A 92 25.82 -1.81 -0.60
N LEU A 93 25.18 -0.76 -0.09
CA LEU A 93 24.90 0.47 -0.82
C LEU A 93 25.87 1.58 -0.37
N GLY A 94 26.86 1.84 -1.22
CA GLY A 94 27.82 2.95 -1.00
C GLY A 94 27.26 4.34 -1.35
N ASP A 95 26.11 4.42 -2.01
CA ASP A 95 25.44 5.69 -2.34
C ASP A 95 24.33 5.97 -1.34
N TRP A 96 24.40 7.10 -0.64
CA TRP A 96 23.42 7.43 0.41
C TRP A 96 22.01 7.61 -0.15
N ARG A 97 21.86 8.02 -1.41
CA ARG A 97 20.56 8.21 -2.07
C ARG A 97 19.91 6.85 -2.33
N LEU A 98 20.71 5.89 -2.82
CA LEU A 98 20.26 4.51 -3.00
C LEU A 98 19.93 3.87 -1.65
N LEU A 99 20.74 4.12 -0.63
CA LEU A 99 20.47 3.66 0.72
C LEU A 99 19.13 4.22 1.24
N THR A 100 18.91 5.54 1.17
CA THR A 100 17.65 6.17 1.56
C THR A 100 16.46 5.53 0.84
N ALA A 101 16.52 5.40 -0.49
CA ALA A 101 15.45 4.79 -1.28
C ALA A 101 15.20 3.32 -0.89
N ALA A 102 16.25 2.53 -0.69
CA ALA A 102 16.16 1.12 -0.33
C ALA A 102 15.58 0.93 1.07
N LEU A 103 16.00 1.73 2.05
CA LEU A 103 15.46 1.68 3.42
C LEU A 103 13.96 2.00 3.44
N SER A 104 13.52 3.01 2.69
CA SER A 104 12.10 3.31 2.54
C SER A 104 11.33 2.16 1.88
N ALA A 105 11.89 1.59 0.81
CA ALA A 105 11.27 0.51 0.05
C ALA A 105 11.10 -0.77 0.90
N VAL A 106 12.12 -1.17 1.67
CA VAL A 106 12.05 -2.34 2.57
C VAL A 106 10.94 -2.20 3.60
N ILE A 107 10.80 -1.03 4.21
CA ILE A 107 9.69 -0.78 5.15
C ILE A 107 8.34 -0.76 4.42
N GLY A 108 8.32 -0.32 3.15
CA GLY A 108 7.16 -0.41 2.26
C GLY A 108 6.69 -1.85 2.01
N LEU A 109 7.62 -2.81 1.88
CA LEU A 109 7.31 -4.23 1.65
C LEU A 109 6.46 -4.87 2.75
N LEU A 110 6.53 -4.36 3.99
CA LEU A 110 5.76 -4.90 5.12
C LEU A 110 4.27 -4.55 5.04
N ALA A 111 3.89 -3.58 4.21
CA ALA A 111 2.52 -3.09 4.06
C ALA A 111 1.82 -2.66 5.38
N VAL A 112 2.59 -2.32 6.42
CA VAL A 112 2.04 -1.94 7.74
C VAL A 112 1.52 -0.50 7.70
N PRO A 113 0.24 -0.24 8.04
CA PRO A 113 -0.30 1.12 8.16
C PRO A 113 0.53 1.98 9.12
N GLY A 114 0.88 3.19 8.70
CA GLY A 114 1.69 4.11 9.51
C GLY A 114 3.17 3.71 9.65
N GLY A 115 3.64 2.68 8.94
CA GLY A 115 5.04 2.23 8.98
C GLY A 115 6.08 3.27 8.54
N ALA A 116 5.66 4.41 7.96
CA ALA A 116 6.57 5.49 7.60
C ALA A 116 7.33 6.08 8.81
N ILE A 117 6.79 5.96 10.02
CA ILE A 117 7.47 6.35 11.27
C ILE A 117 8.65 5.42 11.60
N MET A 118 8.67 4.20 11.07
CA MET A 118 9.75 3.24 11.32
C MET A 118 10.97 3.51 10.45
N SER A 119 10.77 3.94 9.20
CA SER A 119 11.85 4.32 8.29
C SER A 119 12.37 5.74 8.54
N ALA A 120 11.58 6.62 9.16
CA ALA A 120 11.94 8.02 9.32
C ALA A 120 13.24 8.26 10.12
N PRO A 121 13.49 7.63 11.29
CA PRO A 121 14.75 7.80 12.02
C PRO A 121 15.99 7.34 11.25
N MET A 122 15.83 6.31 10.42
CA MET A 122 16.93 5.76 9.63
C MET A 122 17.32 6.71 8.49
N ILE A 123 16.32 7.32 7.86
CA ILE A 123 16.53 8.32 6.80
C ILE A 123 17.08 9.62 7.39
N GLU A 124 16.62 10.00 8.59
CA GLU A 124 17.14 11.14 9.34
C GLU A 124 18.63 11.00 9.63
N GLU A 125 19.07 9.83 10.06
CA GLU A 125 20.49 9.58 10.32
C GLU A 125 21.33 9.67 9.04
N VAL A 126 20.81 9.21 7.90
CA VAL A 126 21.48 9.41 6.59
C VAL A 126 21.49 10.90 6.20
N GLY A 127 20.38 11.60 6.41
CA GLY A 127 20.24 13.02 6.12
C GLY A 127 21.18 13.89 6.94
N ARG A 128 21.36 13.58 8.23
CA ARG A 128 22.29 14.27 9.13
C ARG A 128 23.75 14.20 8.67
N LYS A 129 24.16 13.06 8.10
CA LYS A 129 25.53 12.85 7.57
C LYS A 129 25.78 13.54 6.23
N THR A 130 24.72 13.76 5.46
CA THR A 130 24.81 14.21 4.07
C THR A 130 24.39 15.68 3.89
N GLY A 131 23.67 16.25 4.86
CA GLY A 131 23.06 17.57 4.74
C GLY A 131 21.77 17.58 3.90
N PHE A 132 21.18 16.41 3.62
CA PHE A 132 19.94 16.32 2.84
C PHE A 132 18.79 17.02 3.59
N SER A 133 18.01 17.86 2.91
CA SER A 133 16.96 18.66 3.55
C SER A 133 15.87 17.79 4.18
N ALA A 134 15.28 18.23 5.30
CA ALA A 134 14.19 17.50 5.95
C ALA A 134 12.99 17.28 5.00
N GLY A 135 12.71 18.23 4.11
CA GLY A 135 11.69 18.09 3.07
C GLY A 135 12.01 17.01 2.05
N GLY A 136 13.27 16.94 1.59
CA GLY A 136 13.74 15.88 0.70
C GLY A 136 13.73 14.51 1.37
N GLN A 137 14.15 14.42 2.63
CA GLN A 137 14.10 13.20 3.44
C GLN A 137 12.66 12.69 3.58
N ALA A 138 11.73 13.58 3.92
CA ALA A 138 10.31 13.27 4.03
C ALA A 138 9.72 12.81 2.69
N ALA A 139 10.04 13.49 1.59
CA ALA A 139 9.59 13.12 0.25
C ALA A 139 10.15 11.74 -0.18
N ALA A 140 11.43 11.46 0.08
CA ALA A 140 12.04 10.17 -0.21
C ALA A 140 11.43 9.05 0.63
N ASN A 141 11.29 9.27 1.95
CA ASN A 141 10.64 8.33 2.87
C ASN A 141 9.24 7.96 2.41
N PHE A 142 8.48 8.98 1.99
CA PHE A 142 7.13 8.79 1.53
C PHE A 142 7.08 8.08 0.18
N TRP A 143 7.76 8.58 -0.85
CA TRP A 143 7.61 8.06 -2.21
C TRP A 143 8.17 6.65 -2.38
N PHE A 144 9.42 6.39 -1.97
CA PHE A 144 10.05 5.09 -2.19
C PHE A 144 9.38 3.97 -1.38
N ARG A 145 8.66 4.31 -0.30
CA ARG A 145 7.78 3.38 0.41
C ARG A 145 6.54 2.99 -0.41
N HIS A 146 6.01 3.90 -1.23
CA HIS A 146 4.74 3.71 -1.94
C HIS A 146 4.89 3.44 -3.44
N VAL A 147 6.05 3.68 -4.04
CA VAL A 147 6.26 3.43 -5.47
C VAL A 147 6.09 1.95 -5.83
N LEU A 148 6.42 1.06 -4.89
CA LEU A 148 6.17 -0.38 -5.02
C LEU A 148 4.70 -0.76 -4.85
N TYR A 149 3.85 0.15 -4.35
CA TYR A 149 2.42 -0.10 -4.16
C TYR A 149 1.72 -0.48 -5.47
N PHE A 150 2.15 0.12 -6.58
CA PHE A 150 1.52 -0.16 -7.87
C PHE A 150 1.74 -1.62 -8.34
N ALA A 151 2.88 -2.24 -8.02
CA ALA A 151 3.26 -3.53 -8.60
C ALA A 151 3.37 -4.68 -7.57
N LEU A 152 3.59 -4.40 -6.28
CA LEU A 152 3.92 -5.42 -5.30
C LEU A 152 2.67 -6.25 -4.90
N PRO A 153 2.73 -7.59 -5.03
CA PRO A 153 1.57 -8.46 -4.77
C PRO A 153 1.28 -8.69 -3.28
N LEU A 154 2.00 -8.01 -2.38
CA LEU A 154 1.79 -8.09 -0.93
C LEU A 154 0.72 -7.11 -0.43
N PHE A 155 0.23 -6.20 -1.29
CA PHE A 155 -0.79 -5.26 -0.87
C PHE A 155 -2.18 -5.89 -0.94
N PRO A 156 -2.96 -5.87 0.16
CA PRO A 156 -4.29 -6.49 0.21
C PRO A 156 -5.25 -5.99 -0.88
N SER A 157 -5.09 -4.72 -1.29
CA SER A 157 -5.85 -4.09 -2.38
C SER A 157 -5.62 -4.75 -3.75
N MET A 158 -4.40 -5.22 -4.04
CA MET A 158 -4.09 -5.88 -5.32
C MET A 158 -4.71 -7.27 -5.40
N ILE A 159 -4.67 -8.01 -4.29
CA ILE A 159 -5.30 -9.32 -4.17
C ILE A 159 -6.81 -9.19 -4.35
N LEU A 160 -7.40 -8.15 -3.75
CA LEU A 160 -8.80 -7.85 -3.94
C LEU A 160 -9.15 -7.51 -5.39
N ALA A 161 -8.31 -6.71 -6.05
CA ALA A 161 -8.51 -6.38 -7.47
C ALA A 161 -8.53 -7.64 -8.34
N ALA A 162 -7.60 -8.57 -8.10
CA ALA A 162 -7.51 -9.86 -8.78
C ALA A 162 -8.75 -10.73 -8.57
N GLU A 163 -9.20 -10.86 -7.33
CA GLU A 163 -10.39 -11.63 -6.98
C GLU A 163 -11.65 -11.07 -7.64
N LEU A 164 -11.84 -9.74 -7.61
CA LEU A 164 -13.03 -9.10 -8.18
C LEU A 164 -13.04 -9.09 -9.70
N ALA A 165 -11.86 -8.98 -10.32
CA ALA A 165 -11.70 -9.02 -11.76
C ALA A 165 -11.68 -10.46 -12.31
N GLY A 166 -11.57 -11.48 -11.45
CA GLY A 166 -11.47 -12.88 -11.88
C GLY A 166 -10.16 -13.20 -12.61
N VAL A 167 -9.08 -12.45 -12.32
CA VAL A 167 -7.76 -12.62 -12.96
C VAL A 167 -6.68 -12.91 -11.93
N LYS A 168 -5.48 -13.29 -12.39
CA LYS A 168 -4.33 -13.56 -11.52
C LYS A 168 -3.76 -12.25 -10.94
N VAL A 169 -3.27 -12.29 -9.70
CA VAL A 169 -2.55 -11.15 -9.08
C VAL A 169 -1.35 -10.72 -9.93
N SER A 170 -0.71 -11.69 -10.61
CA SER A 170 0.42 -11.43 -11.49
C SER A 170 0.08 -10.50 -12.66
N VAL A 171 -1.18 -10.41 -13.09
CA VAL A 171 -1.60 -9.45 -14.11
C VAL A 171 -1.36 -8.02 -13.61
N PHE A 172 -1.90 -7.67 -12.45
CA PHE A 172 -1.70 -6.34 -11.86
C PHE A 172 -0.22 -6.05 -11.59
N THR A 173 0.53 -7.04 -11.09
CA THR A 173 1.97 -6.91 -10.87
C THR A 173 2.72 -6.62 -12.18
N LEU A 174 2.51 -7.42 -13.22
CA LEU A 174 3.30 -7.33 -14.46
C LEU A 174 3.05 -6.03 -15.22
N TYR A 175 1.78 -5.62 -15.33
CA TYR A 175 1.41 -4.38 -16.03
C TYR A 175 1.81 -3.14 -15.22
N ASN A 176 1.73 -3.15 -13.89
CA ASN A 176 2.16 -1.99 -13.11
C ASN A 176 3.65 -1.97 -12.76
N LEU A 177 4.41 -3.04 -13.03
CA LEU A 177 5.84 -3.11 -12.74
C LEU A 177 6.65 -2.05 -13.50
N PRO A 178 6.46 -1.83 -14.82
CA PRO A 178 7.09 -0.72 -15.54
C PRO A 178 6.82 0.63 -14.89
N ILE A 179 5.57 0.88 -14.49
CA ILE A 179 5.15 2.11 -13.82
C ILE A 179 5.89 2.28 -12.48
N SER A 180 5.96 1.23 -11.66
CA SER A 180 6.72 1.24 -10.39
C SER A 180 8.22 1.48 -10.59
N VAL A 181 8.84 0.78 -11.56
CA VAL A 181 10.28 0.90 -11.82
C VAL A 181 10.63 2.29 -12.35
N LEU A 182 9.92 2.76 -13.37
CA LEU A 182 10.13 4.09 -13.93
C LEU A 182 9.81 5.19 -12.91
N GLY A 183 8.76 5.03 -12.11
CA GLY A 183 8.44 5.92 -11.00
C GLY A 183 9.53 5.97 -9.93
N ALA A 184 10.23 4.87 -9.67
CA ALA A 184 11.35 4.84 -8.74
C ALA A 184 12.57 5.55 -9.35
N VAL A 185 12.89 5.27 -10.62
CA VAL A 185 14.03 5.87 -11.33
C VAL A 185 13.84 7.38 -11.49
N VAL A 186 12.69 7.83 -11.98
CA VAL A 186 12.38 9.26 -12.16
C VAL A 186 12.45 9.99 -10.82
N SER A 187 11.81 9.46 -9.78
CA SER A 187 11.87 10.07 -8.45
C SER A 187 13.26 10.10 -7.85
N PHE A 188 14.11 9.12 -8.16
CA PHE A 188 15.51 9.15 -7.75
C PHE A 188 16.22 10.40 -8.30
N PHE A 189 16.05 10.70 -9.58
CA PHE A 189 16.69 11.87 -10.18
C PHE A 189 16.04 13.20 -9.80
N THR A 190 14.75 13.24 -9.45
CA THR A 190 14.07 14.49 -9.09
C THR A 190 14.13 14.83 -7.60
N ILE A 191 13.94 13.84 -6.71
CA ILE A 191 13.91 14.06 -5.25
C ILE A 191 15.32 14.40 -4.75
N PHE A 192 16.33 13.65 -5.19
CA PHE A 192 17.70 13.86 -4.75
C PHE A 192 18.42 15.02 -5.46
N LYS A 193 17.79 15.67 -6.45
CA LYS A 193 18.31 16.90 -7.07
C LYS A 193 18.52 18.04 -6.06
N GLN A 194 17.72 18.06 -4.99
CA GLN A 194 17.90 19.03 -3.89
C GLN A 194 19.23 18.86 -3.14
N ALA A 195 19.92 17.75 -3.36
CA ALA A 195 21.22 17.44 -2.79
C ALA A 195 22.37 17.58 -3.82
N ASP A 196 22.13 18.24 -4.95
CA ASP A 196 23.17 18.55 -5.94
C ASP A 196 24.33 19.29 -5.26
N GLY A 197 25.55 18.76 -5.40
CA GLY A 197 26.77 19.26 -4.75
C GLY A 197 27.21 18.47 -3.51
N ILE A 198 26.39 17.55 -3.00
CA ILE A 198 26.78 16.60 -1.95
C ILE A 198 27.43 15.37 -2.60
N SER A 199 28.59 14.95 -2.10
CA SER A 199 29.21 13.70 -2.55
C SER A 199 28.23 12.55 -2.37
N PRO A 200 27.93 11.77 -3.42
CA PRO A 200 27.00 10.65 -3.31
C PRO A 200 27.57 9.50 -2.49
N ARG A 201 28.89 9.42 -2.36
CA ARG A 201 29.58 8.32 -1.70
C ARG A 201 29.56 8.50 -0.18
N LEU A 202 29.04 7.49 0.50
CA LEU A 202 29.39 7.23 1.90
C LEU A 202 30.81 6.70 1.96
N GLU A 203 31.53 6.97 3.04
CA GLU A 203 32.81 6.30 3.33
C GLU A 203 32.57 4.80 3.55
N SER A 204 32.49 4.03 2.46
CA SER A 204 32.38 2.57 2.54
C SER A 204 33.75 1.97 2.84
N ARG A 205 33.81 1.16 3.89
CA ARG A 205 35.02 0.46 4.36
C ARG A 205 35.07 -1.02 3.92
N ALA A 206 34.07 -1.51 3.19
CA ALA A 206 33.88 -2.95 2.95
C ALA A 206 34.70 -3.47 1.74
N SER A 207 35.38 -4.60 1.93
CA SER A 207 36.07 -5.33 0.87
C SER A 207 35.09 -6.14 -0.01
N ARG A 208 35.58 -6.71 -1.12
CA ARG A 208 34.75 -7.57 -2.01
C ARG A 208 34.24 -8.84 -1.32
N GLU A 209 35.02 -9.42 -0.40
CA GLU A 209 34.58 -10.59 0.37
C GLU A 209 33.46 -10.21 1.34
N ASP A 210 33.57 -9.04 1.99
CA ASP A 210 32.53 -8.51 2.88
C ASP A 210 31.20 -8.29 2.15
N LEU A 211 31.22 -7.78 0.91
CA LEU A 211 30.01 -7.56 0.11
C LEU A 211 29.24 -8.86 -0.17
N ARG A 212 29.93 -9.97 -0.43
CA ARG A 212 29.28 -11.27 -0.66
C ARG A 212 28.56 -11.75 0.58
N ASP A 213 29.15 -11.55 1.75
CA ASP A 213 28.57 -11.99 3.01
C ASP A 213 27.41 -11.09 3.44
N TYR A 214 27.48 -9.78 3.21
CA TYR A 214 26.33 -8.89 3.39
C TYR A 214 25.17 -9.23 2.43
N LEU A 215 25.45 -9.63 1.18
CA LEU A 215 24.40 -10.05 0.25
C LEU A 215 23.73 -11.34 0.72
N LYS A 216 24.50 -12.35 1.14
CA LYS A 216 23.94 -13.59 1.72
C LYS A 216 23.10 -13.28 2.96
N GLN A 217 23.59 -12.42 3.83
CA GLN A 217 22.89 -12.02 5.04
C GLN A 217 21.57 -11.32 4.69
N PHE A 218 21.59 -10.37 3.75
CA PHE A 218 20.38 -9.70 3.27
C PHE A 218 19.35 -10.69 2.72
N LEU A 219 19.76 -11.63 1.86
CA LEU A 219 18.86 -12.64 1.28
C LEU A 219 18.27 -13.56 2.35
N PHE A 220 19.10 -14.02 3.31
CA PHE A 220 18.65 -14.88 4.39
C PHE A 220 17.72 -14.15 5.36
N SER A 221 18.05 -12.90 5.74
CA SER A 221 17.18 -12.08 6.60
C SER A 221 15.85 -11.73 5.92
N SER A 222 15.87 -11.57 4.59
CA SER A 222 14.69 -11.26 3.79
C SER A 222 13.89 -12.49 3.36
N ALA A 223 14.38 -13.70 3.62
CA ALA A 223 13.75 -14.96 3.19
C ALA A 223 12.26 -15.06 3.55
N PRO A 224 11.78 -14.66 4.75
CA PRO A 224 10.35 -14.64 5.06
C PRO A 224 9.51 -13.85 4.06
N ILE A 225 10.00 -12.70 3.58
CA ILE A 225 9.31 -11.84 2.62
C ILE A 225 9.43 -12.41 1.21
N LEU A 226 10.63 -12.87 0.83
CA LEU A 226 10.90 -13.44 -0.49
C LEU A 226 10.08 -14.70 -0.76
N VAL A 227 9.87 -15.55 0.24
CA VAL A 227 9.02 -16.75 0.13
C VAL A 227 7.57 -16.37 -0.14
N ILE A 228 7.02 -15.36 0.54
CA ILE A 228 5.65 -14.89 0.29
C ILE A 228 5.53 -14.38 -1.14
N LEU A 229 6.46 -13.52 -1.57
CA LEU A 229 6.49 -12.98 -2.94
C LEU A 229 6.53 -14.09 -3.99
N PHE A 230 7.38 -15.09 -3.78
CA PHE A 230 7.51 -16.23 -4.67
C PHE A 230 6.23 -17.05 -4.74
N LEU A 231 5.61 -17.39 -3.60
CA LEU A 231 4.38 -18.17 -3.55
C LEU A 231 3.16 -17.45 -4.17
N VAL A 232 3.01 -16.15 -3.92
CA VAL A 232 1.90 -15.37 -4.48
C VAL A 232 2.08 -15.15 -5.97
N THR A 233 3.30 -14.79 -6.42
CA THR A 233 3.52 -14.42 -7.82
C THR A 233 3.60 -15.64 -8.74
N ILE A 234 4.35 -16.67 -8.32
CA ILE A 234 4.64 -17.85 -9.15
C ILE A 234 3.59 -18.93 -8.98
N PHE A 235 3.23 -19.26 -7.73
CA PHE A 235 2.31 -20.36 -7.43
C PHE A 235 0.85 -19.91 -7.21
N GLN A 236 0.57 -18.60 -7.17
CA GLN A 236 -0.78 -18.05 -6.97
C GLN A 236 -1.46 -18.58 -5.69
N VAL A 237 -0.67 -18.82 -4.64
CA VAL A 237 -1.19 -19.26 -3.33
C VAL A 237 -2.03 -18.14 -2.72
N LEU A 238 -3.19 -18.49 -2.13
CA LEU A 238 -4.03 -17.51 -1.43
C LEU A 238 -3.22 -16.75 -0.39
N PHE A 239 -3.40 -15.44 -0.37
CA PHE A 239 -2.51 -14.54 0.35
C PHE A 239 -2.34 -14.84 1.86
N PRO A 240 -3.40 -15.13 2.64
CA PRO A 240 -3.22 -15.50 4.05
C PRO A 240 -2.31 -16.73 4.25
N TRP A 241 -2.42 -17.73 3.36
CA TRP A 241 -1.57 -18.92 3.42
C TRP A 241 -0.12 -18.60 3.07
N ALA A 242 0.11 -17.77 2.07
CA ALA A 242 1.46 -17.31 1.73
C ALA A 242 2.10 -16.58 2.92
N ILE A 243 1.40 -15.62 3.55
CA ILE A 243 1.91 -14.92 4.74
C ILE A 243 2.21 -15.91 5.88
N LEU A 244 1.34 -16.90 6.11
CA LEU A 244 1.57 -17.91 7.14
C LEU A 244 2.88 -18.68 6.90
N THR A 245 3.21 -19.03 5.66
CA THR A 245 4.52 -19.64 5.35
C THR A 245 5.69 -18.68 5.65
N GLY A 246 5.54 -17.39 5.35
CA GLY A 246 6.54 -16.38 5.70
C GLY A 246 6.72 -16.24 7.21
N ILE A 247 5.62 -16.29 7.98
CA ILE A 247 5.65 -16.29 9.46
C ILE A 247 6.38 -17.53 9.97
N ILE A 248 6.14 -18.71 9.39
CA ILE A 248 6.85 -19.95 9.74
C ILE A 248 8.35 -19.78 9.50
N VAL A 249 8.76 -19.28 8.32
CA VAL A 249 10.18 -19.01 8.02
C VAL A 249 10.76 -17.99 9.00
N ALA A 250 10.04 -16.90 9.31
CA ALA A 250 10.45 -15.90 10.29
C ALA A 250 10.56 -16.46 11.70
N PHE A 251 9.69 -17.41 12.07
CA PHE A 251 9.68 -18.07 13.38
C PHE A 251 10.88 -19.00 13.58
N PHE A 252 11.35 -19.67 12.53
CA PHE A 252 12.56 -20.51 12.61
C PHE A 252 13.86 -19.75 12.34
N SER A 253 13.79 -18.51 11.85
CA SER A 253 14.97 -17.68 11.58
C SER A 253 15.67 -17.25 12.86
N TYR A 254 17.01 -17.26 12.89
CA TYR A 254 17.84 -16.75 14.00
C TYR A 254 17.45 -17.27 15.39
N LEU A 255 17.13 -18.57 15.50
CA LEU A 255 16.86 -19.19 16.80
C LEU A 255 18.09 -19.09 17.72
N PRO A 256 17.90 -18.80 19.02
CA PRO A 256 18.99 -18.85 19.98
C PRO A 256 19.59 -20.25 20.04
N ARG A 257 20.91 -20.35 20.22
CA ARG A 257 21.56 -21.61 20.59
C ARG A 257 21.21 -21.91 22.06
N GLN A 258 20.11 -22.62 22.28
CA GLN A 258 19.77 -23.24 23.57
C GLN A 258 19.86 -24.76 23.43
N ASP A 259 20.26 -25.45 24.49
CA ASP A 259 20.42 -26.92 24.50
C ASP A 259 19.09 -27.66 24.32
N ASN A 260 17.97 -27.02 24.64
CA ASN A 260 16.62 -27.57 24.43
C ASN A 260 15.85 -26.74 23.41
N LEU A 261 15.77 -27.24 22.18
CA LEU A 261 15.02 -26.62 21.08
C LEU A 261 13.53 -26.41 21.43
N TRP A 262 12.90 -27.34 22.17
CA TRP A 262 11.49 -27.19 22.53
C TRP A 262 11.24 -26.04 23.49
N ALA A 263 12.15 -25.83 24.45
CA ALA A 263 12.08 -24.69 25.35
C ALA A 263 12.21 -23.38 24.57
N ALA A 264 13.18 -23.28 23.65
CA ALA A 264 13.39 -22.12 22.80
C ALA A 264 12.17 -21.80 21.91
N LEU A 265 11.55 -22.82 21.31
CA LEU A 265 10.36 -22.64 20.47
C LEU A 265 9.14 -22.21 21.30
N LYS A 266 8.94 -22.81 22.49
CA LYS A 266 7.84 -22.44 23.39
C LYS A 266 8.00 -21.01 23.92
N GLU A 267 9.20 -20.65 24.34
CA GLU A 267 9.54 -19.29 24.78
C GLU A 267 9.26 -18.28 23.66
N ARG A 268 9.74 -18.57 22.43
CA ARG A 268 9.51 -17.70 21.26
C ARG A 268 8.03 -17.56 20.92
N PHE A 269 7.26 -18.64 20.98
CA PHE A 269 5.82 -18.60 20.72
C PHE A 269 5.11 -17.73 21.77
N LEU A 270 5.37 -17.96 23.06
CA LEU A 270 4.71 -17.24 24.15
C LEU A 270 5.11 -15.77 24.21
N ASN A 271 6.39 -15.47 23.98
CA ASN A 271 6.94 -14.12 24.20
C ASN A 271 7.03 -13.27 22.93
N LYS A 272 6.99 -13.87 21.74
CA LYS A 272 7.12 -13.13 20.45
C LYS A 272 5.92 -13.32 19.51
N VAL A 273 5.31 -14.51 19.45
CA VAL A 273 4.15 -14.74 18.56
C VAL A 273 2.87 -14.19 19.17
N LEU A 274 2.50 -14.64 20.39
CA LEU A 274 1.26 -14.21 21.04
C LEU A 274 1.15 -12.67 21.20
N PRO A 275 2.20 -11.94 21.65
CA PRO A 275 2.12 -10.49 21.79
C PRO A 275 2.05 -9.74 20.46
N GLY A 276 2.47 -10.38 19.36
CA GLY A 276 2.46 -9.80 18.02
C GLY A 276 1.07 -9.79 17.37
N VAL A 277 0.13 -10.61 17.85
CA VAL A 277 -1.23 -10.68 17.31
C VAL A 277 -2.04 -9.49 17.80
N LYS A 278 -2.28 -8.52 16.93
CA LYS A 278 -3.04 -7.31 17.23
C LYS A 278 -4.32 -7.27 16.38
N PHE A 279 -5.45 -7.11 17.06
CA PHE A 279 -6.75 -7.00 16.39
C PHE A 279 -7.14 -5.56 16.07
N LYS A 280 -6.53 -4.58 16.75
CA LYS A 280 -6.91 -3.16 16.63
C LYS A 280 -6.84 -2.64 15.19
N THR A 281 -5.82 -3.03 14.45
CA THR A 281 -5.65 -2.63 13.04
C THR A 281 -6.61 -3.39 12.13
N ALA A 282 -6.88 -4.66 12.44
CA ALA A 282 -7.87 -5.46 11.72
C ALA A 282 -9.31 -4.92 11.91
N LEU A 283 -9.64 -4.32 13.06
CA LEU A 283 -10.91 -3.62 13.25
C LEU A 283 -11.09 -2.40 12.32
N MET A 284 -10.00 -1.80 11.81
CA MET A 284 -10.11 -0.77 10.76
C MET A 284 -10.69 -1.35 9.47
N ILE A 285 -10.34 -2.59 9.14
CA ILE A 285 -10.88 -3.27 7.96
C ILE A 285 -12.37 -3.50 8.06
N LEU A 286 -12.90 -3.81 9.24
CA LEU A 286 -14.36 -3.94 9.41
C LEU A 286 -15.07 -2.61 9.13
N GLY A 287 -14.55 -1.48 9.64
CA GLY A 287 -15.11 -0.15 9.36
C GLY A 287 -15.04 0.22 7.87
N ILE A 288 -13.90 -0.04 7.24
CA ILE A 288 -13.65 0.21 5.81
C ILE A 288 -14.57 -0.67 4.94
N MET A 289 -14.69 -1.95 5.26
CA MET A 289 -15.55 -2.88 4.51
C MET A 289 -17.03 -2.56 4.71
N PHE A 290 -17.43 -2.09 5.89
CA PHE A 290 -18.79 -1.61 6.12
C PHE A 290 -19.12 -0.38 5.26
N PHE A 291 -18.19 0.57 5.15
CA PHE A 291 -18.31 1.72 4.26
C PHE A 291 -18.42 1.31 2.80
N LYS A 292 -17.53 0.44 2.35
CA LYS A 292 -17.54 -0.17 1.01
C LYS A 292 -18.90 -0.84 0.71
N HIS A 293 -19.38 -1.72 1.59
CA HIS A 293 -20.65 -2.42 1.38
C HIS A 293 -21.85 -1.48 1.45
N THR A 294 -21.79 -0.41 2.24
CA THR A 294 -22.82 0.63 2.24
C THR A 294 -22.86 1.40 0.91
N LEU A 295 -21.70 1.76 0.35
CA LEU A 295 -21.62 2.40 -0.96
C LEU A 295 -22.17 1.51 -2.08
N GLU A 296 -21.90 0.20 -2.03
CA GLU A 296 -22.47 -0.79 -2.96
C GLU A 296 -23.98 -0.92 -2.79
N TYR A 297 -24.45 -1.13 -1.55
CA TYR A 297 -25.87 -1.34 -1.25
C TYR A 297 -26.71 -0.12 -1.66
N THR A 298 -26.17 1.09 -1.50
CA THR A 298 -26.85 2.33 -1.90
C THR A 298 -26.73 2.66 -3.39
N SER A 299 -25.84 1.99 -4.13
CA SER A 299 -25.53 2.27 -5.54
C SER A 299 -25.18 3.74 -5.82
N VAL A 300 -24.75 4.49 -4.79
CA VAL A 300 -24.49 5.93 -4.92
C VAL A 300 -23.28 6.20 -5.81
N VAL A 301 -22.30 5.29 -5.80
CA VAL A 301 -21.11 5.39 -6.66
C VAL A 301 -21.45 5.04 -8.10
N SER A 302 -22.28 4.02 -8.34
CA SER A 302 -22.80 3.69 -9.67
C SER A 302 -23.57 4.85 -10.27
N SER A 303 -24.42 5.51 -9.48
CA SER A 303 -25.17 6.70 -9.91
C SER A 303 -24.26 7.88 -10.28
N MET A 304 -23.16 8.08 -9.53
CA MET A 304 -22.15 9.11 -9.85
C MET A 304 -21.43 8.78 -11.16
N ALA A 305 -21.04 7.52 -11.34
CA ALA A 305 -20.33 7.07 -12.53
C ALA A 305 -21.20 7.14 -13.78
N GLU A 306 -22.46 6.69 -13.71
CA GLU A 306 -23.43 6.80 -14.82
C GLU A 306 -23.63 8.25 -15.25
N TYR A 307 -23.73 9.18 -14.29
CA TYR A 307 -23.80 10.60 -14.58
C TYR A 307 -22.54 11.10 -15.31
N LEU A 308 -21.35 10.71 -14.83
CA LEU A 308 -20.08 11.11 -15.44
C LEU A 308 -19.89 10.53 -16.84
N VAL A 309 -20.26 9.27 -17.08
CA VAL A 309 -20.27 8.64 -18.40
C VAL A 309 -21.27 9.36 -19.33
N GLY A 310 -22.44 9.73 -18.81
CA GLY A 310 -23.47 10.48 -19.55
C GLY A 310 -23.04 11.89 -19.98
N THR A 311 -21.93 12.43 -19.47
CA THR A 311 -21.39 13.73 -19.92
C THR A 311 -20.71 13.68 -21.30
N GLY A 312 -20.47 12.48 -21.85
CA GLY A 312 -19.71 12.29 -23.09
C GLY A 312 -18.20 12.39 -22.91
N ALA A 313 -17.70 12.36 -21.67
CA ALA A 313 -16.27 12.36 -21.38
C ALA A 313 -15.57 11.12 -21.95
N PRO A 314 -14.34 11.24 -22.49
CA PRO A 314 -13.56 10.09 -22.96
C PRO A 314 -13.39 9.03 -21.86
N VAL A 315 -13.68 7.76 -22.18
CA VAL A 315 -13.64 6.63 -21.22
C VAL A 315 -12.30 6.54 -20.50
N ILE A 316 -11.19 6.79 -21.20
CA ILE A 316 -9.86 6.75 -20.60
C ILE A 316 -9.66 7.79 -19.48
N ILE A 317 -10.27 8.98 -19.61
CA ILE A 317 -10.24 10.02 -18.58
C ILE A 317 -11.07 9.56 -17.39
N LEU A 318 -12.22 8.93 -17.62
CA LEU A 318 -13.07 8.40 -16.55
C LEU A 318 -12.40 7.25 -15.80
N MET A 319 -11.69 6.37 -16.52
CA MET A 319 -10.89 5.28 -15.94
C MET A 319 -9.72 5.77 -15.08
N PHE A 320 -9.27 7.01 -15.27
CA PHE A 320 -8.29 7.63 -14.37
C PHE A 320 -8.99 8.37 -13.23
N LEU A 321 -9.87 9.31 -13.57
CA LEU A 321 -10.41 10.28 -12.64
C LEU A 321 -11.32 9.63 -11.60
N ILE A 322 -12.20 8.72 -12.00
CA ILE A 322 -13.14 8.07 -11.07
C ILE A 322 -12.36 7.23 -10.05
N PRO A 323 -11.46 6.30 -10.44
CA PRO A 323 -10.67 5.55 -9.46
C PRO A 323 -9.75 6.43 -8.61
N PHE A 324 -9.10 7.43 -9.21
CA PHE A 324 -8.25 8.37 -8.48
C PHE A 324 -9.04 9.11 -7.40
N LEU A 325 -10.21 9.65 -7.73
CA LEU A 325 -11.07 10.30 -6.76
C LEU A 325 -11.56 9.31 -5.71
N MET A 326 -11.96 8.10 -6.09
CA MET A 326 -12.36 7.09 -5.12
C MET A 326 -11.22 6.76 -4.14
N GLY A 327 -10.00 6.54 -4.61
CA GLY A 327 -8.85 6.32 -3.73
C GLY A 327 -8.57 7.51 -2.81
N LEU A 328 -8.73 8.74 -3.33
CA LEU A 328 -8.56 9.97 -2.55
C LEU A 328 -9.61 10.08 -1.44
N ILE A 329 -10.86 9.76 -1.78
CA ILE A 329 -12.06 9.86 -0.93
C ILE A 329 -12.05 8.79 0.14
N THR A 330 -11.83 7.53 -0.24
CA THR A 330 -11.89 6.41 0.71
C THR A 330 -10.71 6.42 1.67
N GLY A 331 -9.58 7.02 1.30
CA GLY A 331 -8.36 6.95 2.12
C GLY A 331 -7.79 5.54 2.27
N ASP A 332 -8.39 4.55 1.60
CA ASP A 332 -8.01 3.13 1.62
C ASP A 332 -8.16 2.56 0.21
N ASN A 333 -7.07 1.99 -0.30
CA ASN A 333 -7.08 1.47 -1.66
C ASN A 333 -7.95 0.23 -1.79
N SER A 334 -8.06 -0.63 -0.77
CA SER A 334 -8.89 -1.83 -0.85
C SER A 334 -10.36 -1.45 -1.02
N ALA A 335 -10.87 -0.49 -0.22
CA ALA A 335 -12.23 0.03 -0.39
C ALA A 335 -12.46 0.64 -1.76
N SER A 336 -11.52 1.44 -2.26
CA SER A 336 -11.64 2.05 -3.58
C SER A 336 -11.71 0.99 -4.68
N ILE A 337 -10.77 0.04 -4.72
CA ILE A 337 -10.74 -1.07 -5.68
C ILE A 337 -12.03 -1.88 -5.64
N ALA A 338 -12.55 -2.13 -4.44
CA ALA A 338 -13.73 -2.96 -4.30
C ALA A 338 -14.98 -2.34 -4.93
N ILE A 339 -14.99 -1.02 -5.09
CA ILE A 339 -16.04 -0.27 -5.75
C ILE A 339 -15.73 -0.14 -7.24
N ILE A 340 -14.49 0.22 -7.59
CA ILE A 340 -14.09 0.55 -8.95
C ILE A 340 -14.13 -0.66 -9.88
N ILE A 341 -13.67 -1.84 -9.45
CA ILE A 341 -13.60 -3.01 -10.34
C ILE A 341 -15.01 -3.44 -10.79
N PRO A 342 -15.99 -3.68 -9.89
CA PRO A 342 -17.35 -4.00 -10.31
C PRO A 342 -18.06 -2.86 -11.07
N LEU A 343 -17.73 -1.60 -10.73
CA LEU A 343 -18.31 -0.44 -11.39
C LEU A 343 -17.94 -0.38 -12.88
N PHE A 344 -16.68 -0.63 -13.21
CA PHE A 344 -16.21 -0.60 -14.59
C PHE A 344 -16.45 -1.91 -15.33
N ALA A 345 -16.64 -3.04 -14.63
CA ALA A 345 -16.80 -4.35 -15.25
C ALA A 345 -17.81 -4.41 -16.42
N PRO A 346 -19.01 -3.77 -16.37
CA PRO A 346 -19.95 -3.78 -17.50
C PRO A 346 -19.48 -2.99 -18.74
N PHE A 347 -18.51 -2.09 -18.56
CA PHE A 347 -17.97 -1.23 -19.63
C PHE A 347 -16.68 -1.79 -20.24
N LEU A 348 -16.09 -2.81 -19.63
CA LEU A 348 -14.89 -3.47 -20.12
C LEU A 348 -15.28 -4.72 -20.90
N ASP A 349 -14.83 -4.82 -22.15
CA ASP A 349 -14.98 -6.05 -22.93
C ASP A 349 -13.88 -7.04 -22.50
N CYS A 350 -14.27 -8.14 -21.87
CA CYS A 350 -13.33 -9.16 -21.40
C CYS A 350 -12.61 -9.92 -22.52
N ASN A 351 -13.13 -9.86 -23.75
CA ASN A 351 -12.47 -10.42 -24.92
C ASN A 351 -11.58 -9.39 -25.63
N ALA A 352 -11.71 -8.11 -25.28
CA ALA A 352 -10.88 -7.09 -25.87
C ALA A 352 -9.42 -7.28 -25.39
N PRO A 353 -8.46 -7.27 -26.31
CA PRO A 353 -7.04 -7.42 -25.99
C PRO A 353 -6.50 -6.40 -24.96
N GLY A 354 -7.10 -5.20 -24.90
CA GLY A 354 -6.77 -4.18 -23.88
C GLY A 354 -7.31 -4.45 -22.47
N TYR A 355 -8.13 -5.48 -22.25
CA TYR A 355 -8.85 -5.72 -21.00
C TYR A 355 -7.94 -5.77 -19.76
N LEU A 356 -6.83 -6.51 -19.84
CA LEU A 356 -5.90 -6.66 -18.72
C LEU A 356 -5.16 -5.35 -18.39
N ALA A 357 -4.78 -4.59 -19.42
CA ALA A 357 -4.16 -3.28 -19.26
C ALA A 357 -5.16 -2.28 -18.63
N GLN A 358 -6.42 -2.34 -19.04
CA GLN A 358 -7.49 -1.51 -18.48
C GLN A 358 -7.72 -1.81 -17.00
N LEU A 359 -7.75 -3.09 -16.59
CA LEU A 359 -7.83 -3.48 -15.18
C LEU A 359 -6.63 -2.98 -14.36
N ALA A 360 -5.42 -3.16 -14.88
CA ALA A 360 -4.20 -2.68 -14.22
C ALA A 360 -4.21 -1.15 -14.09
N PHE A 361 -4.70 -0.43 -15.10
CA PHE A 361 -4.84 1.01 -15.11
C PHE A 361 -5.87 1.52 -14.09
N LEU A 362 -7.01 0.84 -13.93
CA LEU A 362 -7.98 1.14 -12.86
C LEU A 362 -7.33 0.97 -11.48
N TYR A 363 -6.54 -0.10 -11.29
CA TYR A 363 -5.81 -0.34 -10.05
C TYR A 363 -4.78 0.76 -9.77
N PHE A 364 -3.96 1.11 -10.77
CA PHE A 364 -2.99 2.19 -10.68
C PHE A 364 -3.65 3.51 -10.30
N SER A 365 -4.72 3.89 -10.99
CA SER A 365 -5.44 5.15 -10.79
C SER A 365 -6.01 5.26 -9.37
N SER A 366 -6.64 4.18 -8.88
CA SER A 366 -7.09 4.06 -7.49
C SER A 366 -5.95 4.18 -6.47
N SER A 367 -4.85 3.46 -6.72
CA SER A 367 -3.67 3.46 -5.85
C SER A 367 -3.05 4.84 -5.73
N LEU A 368 -2.96 5.58 -6.84
CA LEU A 368 -2.41 6.92 -6.88
C LEU A 368 -3.25 7.88 -6.03
N GLY A 369 -4.58 7.83 -6.17
CA GLY A 369 -5.51 8.60 -5.33
C GLY A 369 -5.34 8.30 -3.84
N HIS A 370 -5.27 7.01 -3.50
CA HIS A 370 -5.04 6.56 -2.13
C HIS A 370 -3.72 7.06 -1.54
N ILE A 371 -2.64 7.07 -2.31
CA ILE A 371 -1.34 7.53 -1.80
C ILE A 371 -1.37 9.04 -1.52
N PHE A 372 -1.94 9.84 -2.41
CA PHE A 372 -1.90 11.31 -2.32
C PHE A 372 -2.96 11.94 -1.42
N THR A 373 -3.83 11.14 -0.80
CA THR A 373 -4.86 11.65 0.10
C THR A 373 -4.26 12.21 1.40
N PRO A 374 -4.72 13.39 1.88
CA PRO A 374 -4.24 13.98 3.13
C PRO A 374 -4.60 13.15 4.36
N VAL A 375 -5.51 12.19 4.21
CA VAL A 375 -5.92 11.29 5.29
C VAL A 375 -5.03 10.06 5.41
N HIS A 376 -4.08 9.87 4.48
CA HIS A 376 -3.19 8.71 4.50
C HIS A 376 -2.24 8.77 5.69
N PRO A 377 -2.25 7.78 6.61
CA PRO A 377 -1.42 7.82 7.82
C PRO A 377 0.07 7.98 7.53
N CYS A 378 0.57 7.37 6.45
CA CYS A 378 1.99 7.42 6.12
C CYS A 378 2.43 8.82 5.69
N LEU A 379 1.54 9.61 5.08
CA LEU A 379 1.81 11.00 4.72
C LEU A 379 1.80 11.90 5.96
N VAL A 380 0.78 11.77 6.81
CA VAL A 380 0.61 12.56 8.04
C VAL A 380 1.74 12.30 9.04
N LEU A 381 2.07 11.03 9.29
CA LEU A 381 3.14 10.67 10.24
C LEU A 381 4.53 11.08 9.73
N THR A 382 4.77 11.00 8.42
CA THR A 382 6.03 11.50 7.83
C THR A 382 6.15 13.01 8.03
N LYS A 383 5.06 13.75 7.78
CA LYS A 383 4.98 15.19 8.03
C LYS A 383 5.26 15.52 9.50
N GLU A 384 4.59 14.84 10.43
CA GLU A 384 4.76 15.06 11.87
C GLU A 384 6.18 14.69 12.34
N TYR A 385 6.78 13.61 11.84
CA TYR A 385 8.14 13.21 12.24
C TYR A 385 9.20 14.24 11.80
N PHE A 386 9.23 14.56 10.50
CA PHE A 386 10.25 15.47 9.94
C PHE A 386 9.95 16.95 10.21
N GLN A 387 8.82 17.27 10.86
CA GLN A 387 8.41 18.64 11.18
C GLN A 387 8.35 19.55 9.93
N VAL A 388 7.80 19.01 8.83
CA VAL A 388 7.68 19.70 7.54
C VAL A 388 6.21 20.00 7.19
N THR A 389 5.99 20.79 6.16
CA THR A 389 4.67 21.04 5.57
C THR A 389 4.35 19.99 4.50
N PHE A 390 3.05 19.76 4.20
CA PHE A 390 2.65 18.90 3.08
C PHE A 390 3.27 19.38 1.75
N GLY A 391 3.37 20.69 1.55
CA GLY A 391 3.98 21.25 0.33
C GLY A 391 5.45 20.85 0.16
N GLN A 392 6.22 20.75 1.26
CA GLN A 392 7.62 20.30 1.20
C GLN A 392 7.74 18.80 0.84
N ILE A 393 6.75 17.99 1.18
CA ILE A 393 6.70 16.56 0.81
C ILE A 393 6.19 16.39 -0.62
N LEU A 394 5.10 17.07 -0.99
CA LEU A 394 4.38 16.83 -2.24
C LEU A 394 4.96 17.56 -3.45
N LYS A 395 5.50 18.78 -3.29
CA LYS A 395 6.09 19.53 -4.43
C LYS A 395 7.19 18.74 -5.16
N PRO A 396 8.15 18.08 -4.49
CA PRO A 396 9.16 17.25 -5.14
C PRO A 396 8.59 16.05 -5.91
N LEU A 397 7.36 15.63 -5.56
CA LEU A 397 6.69 14.47 -6.12
C LEU A 397 5.77 14.81 -7.30
N LEU A 398 5.47 16.09 -7.55
CA LEU A 398 4.58 16.50 -8.65
C LEU A 398 5.11 16.01 -10.00
N LEU A 399 6.38 16.28 -10.31
CA LEU A 399 6.97 15.85 -11.57
C LEU A 399 7.00 14.32 -11.71
N PRO A 400 7.49 13.54 -10.73
CA PRO A 400 7.39 12.09 -10.79
C PRO A 400 5.98 11.55 -10.92
N ALA A 401 5.02 12.08 -10.15
CA ALA A 401 3.63 11.64 -10.20
C ALA A 401 3.02 11.88 -11.58
N LEU A 402 3.24 13.06 -12.17
CA LEU A 402 2.77 13.39 -13.52
C LEU A 402 3.40 12.47 -14.58
N LEU A 403 4.69 12.18 -14.48
CA LEU A 403 5.37 11.29 -15.41
C LEU A 403 4.88 9.84 -15.30
N VAL A 404 4.66 9.35 -14.08
CA VAL A 404 4.08 8.02 -13.83
C VAL A 404 2.66 7.94 -14.38
N VAL A 405 1.84 8.99 -14.22
CA VAL A 405 0.51 9.07 -14.86
C VAL A 405 0.61 9.05 -16.37
N ALA A 406 1.53 9.82 -16.95
CA ALA A 406 1.73 9.86 -18.40
C ALA A 406 2.17 8.49 -18.94
N ILE A 407 3.07 7.79 -18.26
CA ILE A 407 3.49 6.43 -18.60
C ILE A 407 2.31 5.48 -18.54
N ALA A 408 1.53 5.50 -17.45
CA ALA A 408 0.35 4.65 -17.30
C ALA A 408 -0.69 4.88 -18.42
N LEU A 409 -0.90 6.15 -18.82
CA LEU A 409 -1.77 6.51 -19.93
C LEU A 409 -1.25 6.01 -21.27
N VAL A 410 0.05 6.18 -21.55
CA VAL A 410 0.66 5.66 -22.78
C VAL A 410 0.56 4.13 -22.82
N GLU A 411 0.84 3.48 -21.70
CA GLU A 411 0.77 2.01 -21.59
C GLU A 411 -0.63 1.49 -21.89
N VAL A 412 -1.67 2.04 -21.24
CA VAL A 412 -3.05 1.56 -21.46
C VAL A 412 -3.59 1.93 -22.84
N ILE A 413 -3.18 3.06 -23.44
CA ILE A 413 -3.56 3.41 -24.82
C ILE A 413 -2.86 2.47 -25.81
N TRP A 414 -1.57 2.25 -25.65
CA TRP A 414 -0.77 1.41 -26.55
C TRP A 414 -1.20 -0.05 -26.46
N LEU A 415 -1.29 -0.62 -25.25
CA LEU A 415 -1.77 -1.99 -25.03
C LEU A 415 -3.27 -2.14 -25.33
N GLY A 416 -4.03 -1.05 -25.29
CA GLY A 416 -5.43 -1.03 -25.70
C GLY A 416 -5.65 -0.98 -27.22
N GLN A 417 -4.62 -0.69 -28.01
CA GLN A 417 -4.68 -0.59 -29.47
C GLN A 417 -3.92 -1.71 -30.20
N VAL A 418 -2.93 -2.33 -29.55
CA VAL A 418 -1.87 -3.11 -30.22
C VAL A 418 -2.00 -4.63 -30.07
N LEU A 419 -2.97 -5.11 -29.30
CA LEU A 419 -3.30 -6.53 -29.28
C LEU A 419 -4.73 -6.69 -29.77
#